data_AF-A0AAU2HL16-F1
#
_entry.id   AF-A0AAU2HL16-F1
#
_cell.length_a   1.000
_cell.length_b   1.000
_cell.length_c   1.000
_cell.angle_alpha   90.00
_cell.angle_beta   90.00
_cell.angle_gamma   90.00
#
_symmetry.space_group_name_H-M   'P 1'
#
loop_
_entity.id
_entity.type
_entity.pdbx_description
1 polymer ?
#
loop_
_entity_poly.entity_id
_entity_poly.type
_entity_poly.pdbx_seq_one_letter_code
_entity_poly.pdbx_strand_id
1 'polypeptide(L)'
;MGVWQLVAIGLVMLLGLVGVLVPGAPGQAIVWAAVLWWALTDITPAAWGVLMGATALLLLNQALKPLLPPRRPRESGAPRKTLTLGGAGAIVGFFVVPVVGGIIGYVGAIYGTERLRLGSHGAGWASVRSVMRATGCSVLVELYACLLVTGAWLGAVIWA
;
A
#
# COMPACT_ATOMS: atom_id res chain seq x y z
N MET A 1 13.13 -11.38 20.17
CA MET A 1 13.10 -9.90 20.08
C MET A 1 12.30 -9.28 21.22
N GLY A 2 12.57 -8.02 21.59
CA GLY A 2 11.72 -7.28 22.53
C GLY A 2 10.51 -6.62 21.87
N VAL A 3 9.40 -6.45 22.60
CA VAL A 3 8.15 -5.83 22.11
C VAL A 3 8.38 -4.44 21.52
N TRP A 4 9.23 -3.63 22.16
CA TRP A 4 9.57 -2.28 21.68
C TRP A 4 10.23 -2.26 20.30
N GLN A 5 11.03 -3.28 19.95
CA GLN A 5 11.62 -3.40 18.61
C GLN A 5 10.56 -3.71 17.55
N LEU A 6 9.61 -4.60 17.86
CA LEU A 6 8.51 -4.93 16.95
C LEU A 6 7.64 -3.70 16.66
N VAL A 7 7.36 -2.91 17.71
CA VAL A 7 6.63 -1.64 17.56
C VAL A 7 7.41 -0.66 16.68
N ALA A 8 8.72 -0.52 16.89
CA ALA A 8 9.56 0.34 16.05
C ALA A 8 9.55 -0.09 14.57
N ILE A 9 9.70 -1.39 14.30
CA ILE A 9 9.62 -1.96 12.94
C ILE A 9 8.25 -1.69 12.31
N GLY A 10 7.17 -1.90 13.06
CA GLY A 10 5.81 -1.60 12.62
C GLY A 10 5.61 -0.13 12.26
N LEU A 11 6.16 0.79 13.06
CA LEU A 11 6.13 2.23 12.77
C LEU A 11 6.91 2.58 11.50
N VAL A 12 8.07 1.96 11.26
CA VAL A 12 8.83 2.16 10.02
C VAL A 12 8.05 1.64 8.81
N MET A 13 7.37 0.49 8.91
CA MET A 13 6.49 0.00 7.85
C MET A 13 5.31 0.92 7.58
N LEU A 14 4.66 1.44 8.64
CA LEU A 14 3.59 2.42 8.50
C LEU A 14 4.08 3.69 7.79
N LEU A 15 5.27 4.16 8.14
CA LEU A 15 5.90 5.29 7.44
C LEU A 15 6.13 4.96 5.95
N GLY A 16 6.58 3.75 5.64
CA GLY A 16 6.73 3.28 4.26
C GLY A 16 5.41 3.22 3.48
N LEU A 17 4.33 2.73 4.11
CA LEU A 17 2.97 2.72 3.54
C LEU A 17 2.46 4.13 3.26
N VAL A 18 2.63 5.07 4.20
CA VAL A 18 2.29 6.49 3.99
C VAL A 18 3.18 7.10 2.91
N GLY A 19 4.46 6.72 2.86
CA GLY A 19 5.41 7.14 1.83
C GLY A 19 4.96 6.78 0.42
N VAL A 20 4.32 5.62 0.20
CA VAL A 20 3.79 5.24 -1.13
C VAL A 20 2.72 6.22 -1.63
N LEU A 21 1.97 6.85 -0.73
CA LEU A 21 0.95 7.85 -1.07
C LEU A 21 1.56 9.19 -1.49
N VAL A 22 2.82 9.44 -1.13
CA VAL A 22 3.54 10.67 -1.46
C VAL A 22 4.33 10.46 -2.76
N PRO A 23 4.01 11.18 -3.84
CA PRO A 23 4.76 11.07 -5.09
C PRO A 23 6.23 11.43 -4.88
N GLY A 24 7.14 10.54 -5.26
CA GLY A 24 8.59 10.72 -5.13
C GLY A 24 9.20 10.20 -3.82
N ALA A 25 8.39 9.80 -2.84
CA ALA A 25 8.92 9.15 -1.64
C ALA A 25 9.16 7.65 -1.90
N PRO A 26 10.27 7.08 -1.39
CA PRO A 26 10.65 5.69 -1.64
C PRO A 26 9.93 4.74 -0.66
N GLY A 27 8.59 4.75 -0.63
CA GLY A 27 7.81 3.98 0.33
C GLY A 27 8.12 2.48 0.33
N GLN A 28 8.33 1.88 -0.85
CA GLN A 28 8.71 0.48 -0.99
C GLN A 28 10.07 0.16 -0.37
N ALA A 29 11.05 1.05 -0.53
CA ALA A 29 12.38 0.87 0.04
C ALA A 29 12.33 0.95 1.57
N ILE A 30 11.48 1.83 2.12
CA ILE A 30 11.29 1.95 3.58
C ILE A 30 10.67 0.67 4.15
N VAL A 31 9.62 0.13 3.52
CA VAL A 31 9.00 -1.14 3.95
C VAL A 31 10.00 -2.29 3.86
N TRP A 32 10.76 -2.38 2.77
CA TRP A 32 11.80 -3.39 2.62
C TRP A 32 12.89 -3.27 3.69
N ALA A 33 13.36 -2.05 3.97
CA ALA A 33 14.36 -1.80 5.00
C ALA A 33 13.87 -2.20 6.41
N ALA A 34 12.58 -1.99 6.70
CA ALA A 34 11.98 -2.44 7.95
C ALA A 34 11.99 -3.98 8.07
N VAL A 35 11.65 -4.69 7.00
CA VAL A 35 11.70 -6.17 6.97
C VAL A 35 13.12 -6.68 7.04
N LEU A 36 14.07 -6.03 6.36
CA LEU A 36 15.49 -6.36 6.43
C LEU A 36 16.00 -6.20 7.86
N TRP A 37 15.71 -5.08 8.51
CA TRP A 37 16.09 -4.86 9.90
C TRP A 37 15.52 -5.97 10.80
N TRP A 38 14.23 -6.29 10.64
CA TRP A 38 13.61 -7.37 11.38
C TRP A 38 14.31 -8.72 11.16
N ALA A 39 14.51 -9.14 9.92
CA ALA A 39 15.11 -10.43 9.57
C ALA A 39 16.59 -10.57 9.98
N LEU A 40 17.34 -9.46 10.00
CA LEU A 40 18.72 -9.45 10.50
C LEU A 40 18.80 -9.58 12.02
N THR A 41 17.74 -9.19 12.72
CA THR A 41 17.72 -9.21 14.19
C THR A 41 17.03 -10.47 14.72
N ASP A 42 16.06 -11.02 13.99
CA ASP A 42 15.39 -12.28 14.29
C ASP A 42 15.80 -13.35 13.27
N ILE A 43 16.87 -14.09 13.57
CA ILE A 43 17.53 -15.03 12.64
C ILE A 43 16.76 -16.36 12.63
N THR A 44 15.54 -16.33 12.09
CA THR A 44 14.68 -17.51 11.95
C THR A 44 14.38 -17.80 10.48
N PRO A 45 14.14 -19.07 10.09
CA PRO A 45 13.78 -19.42 8.70
C PRO A 45 12.56 -18.66 8.19
N ALA A 46 11.58 -18.41 9.06
CA ALA A 46 10.39 -17.63 8.73
C ALA A 46 10.75 -16.17 8.38
N ALA A 47 11.61 -15.52 9.16
CA ALA A 47 11.99 -14.14 8.92
C ALA A 47 12.77 -13.95 7.62
N TRP A 48 13.67 -14.88 7.31
CA TRP A 48 14.37 -14.93 6.03
C TRP A 48 13.44 -15.23 4.86
N GLY A 49 12.45 -16.12 5.04
CA GLY A 49 11.41 -16.38 4.05
C GLY A 49 10.60 -15.14 3.69
N VAL A 50 10.18 -14.36 4.69
CA VAL A 50 9.48 -13.08 4.49
C VAL A 50 10.38 -12.07 3.78
N LEU A 51 11.67 -11.97 4.14
CA LEU A 51 12.61 -11.07 3.46
C LEU A 51 12.80 -11.43 1.98
N MET A 52 12.99 -12.71 1.66
CA MET A 52 13.11 -13.18 0.28
C MET A 52 11.82 -12.93 -0.51
N GLY A 53 10.67 -13.26 0.06
CA GLY A 53 9.36 -13.00 -0.53
C GLY A 53 9.10 -11.51 -0.77
N ALA A 54 9.42 -10.67 0.21
CA ALA A 54 9.31 -9.21 0.09
C ALA A 54 10.24 -8.67 -1.00
N THR A 55 11.47 -9.15 -1.08
CA THR A 55 12.43 -8.76 -2.11
C THR A 55 11.92 -9.14 -3.50
N ALA A 56 11.47 -10.39 -3.69
CA ALA A 56 10.92 -10.86 -4.96
C ALA A 56 9.67 -10.06 -5.36
N LEU A 57 8.74 -9.82 -4.44
CA LEU A 57 7.51 -9.09 -4.70
C LEU A 57 7.78 -7.63 -5.08
N LEU A 58 8.68 -6.95 -4.34
CA LEU A 58 9.00 -5.55 -4.61
C LEU A 58 9.82 -5.38 -5.89
N LEU A 59 10.73 -6.31 -6.21
CA LEU A 59 11.42 -6.34 -7.49
C LEU A 59 10.46 -6.59 -8.65
N LEU A 60 9.52 -7.53 -8.50
CA LEU A 60 8.47 -7.76 -9.49
C LEU A 60 7.61 -6.51 -9.69
N ASN A 61 7.23 -5.84 -8.60
CA ASN A 61 6.51 -4.57 -8.68
C ASN A 61 7.33 -3.49 -9.41
N GLN A 62 8.63 -3.37 -9.13
CA GLN A 62 9.51 -2.46 -9.85
C GLN A 62 9.63 -2.81 -11.34
N ALA A 63 9.71 -4.10 -11.68
CA ALA A 63 9.75 -4.58 -13.06
C ALA A 63 8.43 -4.34 -13.82
N LEU A 64 7.29 -4.34 -13.11
CA LEU A 64 5.97 -4.02 -13.66
C LEU A 64 5.74 -2.50 -13.78
N LYS A 65 6.49 -1.68 -13.04
CA LYS A 65 6.33 -0.22 -13.02
C LYS A 65 6.41 0.45 -14.40
N PRO A 66 7.29 0.04 -15.34
CA PRO A 66 7.33 0.57 -16.71
C PRO A 66 6.07 0.25 -17.53
N LEU A 67 5.35 -0.82 -17.20
CA LEU A 67 4.10 -1.21 -17.88
C LEU A 67 2.90 -0.42 -17.35
N LEU A 68 3.04 0.22 -16.19
CA LEU A 68 1.97 0.96 -15.53
C LEU A 68 1.93 2.42 -16.01
N PRO A 69 0.72 3.05 -16.06
CA PRO A 69 0.59 4.45 -16.44
C PRO A 69 1.47 5.35 -15.56
N PRO A 70 2.25 6.28 -16.15
CA PRO A 70 3.09 7.17 -15.37
C PRO A 70 2.23 8.00 -14.44
N ARG A 71 2.65 8.09 -13.17
CA ARG A 71 1.97 8.92 -12.17
C ARG A 71 2.11 10.38 -12.60
N ARG A 72 1.03 10.94 -13.16
CA ARG A 72 0.93 12.38 -13.45
C ARG A 72 -0.16 13.03 -12.60
N PRO A 73 0.08 13.26 -11.28
CA PRO A 73 -0.89 13.89 -10.39
C PRO A 73 -1.27 15.33 -10.81
N ARG A 74 -0.46 15.97 -11.66
CA ARG A 74 -0.68 17.34 -12.16
C ARG A 74 -1.63 17.42 -13.35
N GLU A 75 -1.73 16.36 -14.15
CA GLU A 75 -2.53 16.35 -15.39
C GLU A 75 -3.90 15.66 -15.21
N SER A 76 -4.04 14.80 -14.19
CA SER A 76 -5.24 13.97 -14.02
C SER A 76 -6.43 14.65 -13.35
N GLY A 77 -6.27 15.87 -12.80
CA GLY A 77 -7.32 16.60 -12.08
C GLY A 77 -7.80 15.92 -10.78
N ALA A 78 -7.25 14.75 -10.43
CA ALA A 78 -7.63 13.98 -9.25
C ALA A 78 -7.09 14.66 -7.97
N PRO A 79 -7.95 14.99 -6.98
CA PRO A 79 -7.50 15.61 -5.75
C PRO A 79 -6.55 14.65 -5.01
N ARG A 80 -5.35 15.11 -4.65
CA ARG A 80 -4.40 14.33 -3.83
C ARG A 80 -5.06 13.76 -2.56
N LYS A 81 -6.01 14.51 -1.99
CA LYS A 81 -6.82 14.08 -0.83
C LYS A 81 -7.64 12.82 -1.11
N THR A 82 -8.22 12.68 -2.31
CA THR A 82 -8.99 11.49 -2.71
C THR A 82 -8.09 10.26 -2.77
N LEU A 83 -6.87 10.42 -3.29
CA LEU A 83 -5.88 9.33 -3.36
C LEU A 83 -5.39 8.91 -1.96
N THR A 84 -5.11 9.87 -1.08
CA THR A 84 -4.70 9.57 0.30
C THR A 84 -5.82 8.91 1.10
N LEU A 85 -7.08 9.34 0.91
CA LEU A 85 -8.25 8.71 1.52
C LEU A 85 -8.49 7.30 0.96
N GLY A 86 -8.30 7.10 -0.35
CA GLY A 86 -8.27 5.78 -0.98
C GLY A 86 -7.23 4.88 -0.34
N GLY A 87 -5.98 5.36 -0.22
CA GLY A 87 -4.89 4.65 0.43
C GLY A 87 -5.20 4.24 1.86
N ALA A 88 -5.72 5.16 2.66
CA ALA A 88 -6.16 4.88 4.03
C ALA A 88 -7.26 3.81 4.06
N GLY A 89 -8.26 3.91 3.18
CA GLY A 89 -9.32 2.91 3.01
C GLY A 89 -8.77 1.53 2.64
N ALA A 90 -7.74 1.48 1.79
CA ALA A 90 -7.08 0.23 1.41
C ALA A 90 -6.33 -0.41 2.58
N ILE A 91 -5.61 0.39 3.37
CA ILE A 91 -4.90 -0.10 4.56
C ILE A 91 -5.91 -0.70 5.52
N VAL A 92 -6.95 0.06 5.89
CA VAL A 92 -8.01 -0.42 6.81
C VAL A 92 -8.70 -1.66 6.25
N GLY A 93 -9.10 -1.62 4.98
CA GLY A 93 -9.79 -2.73 4.34
C GLY A 93 -8.95 -4.01 4.29
N PHE A 94 -7.64 -3.90 4.05
CA PHE A 94 -6.72 -5.04 4.06
C PHE A 94 -6.64 -5.71 5.43
N PHE A 95 -6.62 -4.94 6.53
CA PHE A 95 -6.62 -5.52 7.87
C PHE A 95 -7.95 -6.15 8.28
N VAL A 96 -9.08 -5.69 7.72
CA VAL A 96 -10.41 -6.27 7.98
C VAL A 96 -10.63 -7.55 7.17
N VAL A 97 -10.35 -7.50 5.87
CA VAL A 97 -10.40 -8.67 4.96
C VAL A 97 -9.07 -8.72 4.21
N PRO A 98 -8.13 -9.59 4.62
CA PRO A 98 -6.82 -9.69 3.99
C PRO A 98 -6.94 -9.85 2.48
N VAL A 99 -6.05 -9.17 1.75
CA VAL A 99 -6.00 -9.17 0.28
C VAL A 99 -7.21 -8.45 -0.32
N VAL A 100 -8.41 -9.04 -0.27
CA VAL A 100 -9.60 -8.54 -0.99
C VAL A 100 -10.07 -7.18 -0.46
N GLY A 101 -10.05 -6.99 0.85
CA GLY A 101 -10.49 -5.76 1.49
C GLY A 101 -9.62 -4.56 1.16
N GLY A 102 -8.34 -4.74 0.81
CA GLY A 102 -7.49 -3.63 0.38
C GLY A 102 -7.96 -3.00 -0.92
N ILE A 103 -8.35 -3.83 -1.89
CA ILE A 103 -8.86 -3.35 -3.19
C ILE A 103 -10.23 -2.71 -3.00
N ILE A 104 -11.13 -3.40 -2.29
CA ILE A 104 -12.49 -2.90 -2.02
C ILE A 104 -12.44 -1.61 -1.20
N GLY A 105 -11.58 -1.53 -0.18
CA GLY A 105 -11.41 -0.37 0.67
C GLY A 105 -10.85 0.83 -0.09
N TYR A 106 -9.89 0.61 -1.00
CA TYR A 106 -9.37 1.67 -1.86
C TYR A 106 -10.46 2.27 -2.75
N VAL A 107 -11.14 1.41 -3.51
CA VAL A 107 -12.19 1.81 -4.46
C VAL A 107 -13.38 2.42 -3.72
N GLY A 108 -13.79 1.81 -2.61
CA GLY A 108 -14.90 2.26 -1.77
C GLY A 108 -14.63 3.61 -1.11
N ALA A 109 -13.41 3.88 -0.64
CA ALA A 109 -13.06 5.17 -0.05
C ALA A 109 -13.02 6.30 -1.09
N ILE A 110 -12.48 6.04 -2.29
CA ILE A 110 -12.55 6.99 -3.41
C ILE A 110 -14.01 7.24 -3.81
N TYR A 111 -14.80 6.18 -3.95
CA TYR A 111 -16.21 6.30 -4.30
C TYR A 111 -17.01 7.09 -3.25
N GLY A 112 -16.83 6.79 -1.97
CA GLY A 112 -17.54 7.44 -0.87
C GLY A 112 -17.21 8.93 -0.76
N THR A 113 -15.93 9.29 -0.89
CA THR A 113 -15.49 10.70 -0.83
C THR A 113 -16.04 11.51 -2.00
N GLU A 114 -16.04 10.96 -3.21
CA GLU A 114 -16.60 11.63 -4.39
C GLU A 114 -18.15 11.65 -4.35
N ARG A 115 -18.80 10.61 -3.82
CA ARG A 115 -20.26 10.57 -3.62
C ARG A 115 -20.73 11.64 -2.64
N LEU A 116 -20.03 11.81 -1.52
CA LEU A 116 -20.33 12.86 -0.53
C LEU A 116 -20.12 14.27 -1.09
N ARG A 117 -19.19 14.43 -2.05
CA ARG A 117 -18.86 15.72 -2.65
C ARG A 117 -19.77 16.12 -3.82
N LEU A 118 -20.22 15.15 -4.62
CA LEU A 118 -20.96 15.39 -5.87
C LEU A 118 -22.45 15.04 -5.78
N GLY A 119 -22.91 14.33 -4.74
CA GLY A 119 -24.32 13.99 -4.49
C GLY A 119 -24.97 13.01 -5.47
N SER A 120 -24.28 12.63 -6.57
CA SER A 120 -24.80 11.79 -7.66
C SER A 120 -23.98 10.50 -7.82
N HIS A 121 -24.65 9.34 -7.87
CA HIS A 121 -24.03 8.02 -8.06
C HIS A 121 -23.28 7.92 -9.40
N GLY A 122 -23.81 8.54 -10.46
CA GLY A 122 -23.20 8.51 -11.79
C GLY A 122 -21.91 9.33 -11.88
N ALA A 123 -21.88 10.51 -11.26
CA ALA A 123 -20.70 11.37 -11.22
C ALA A 123 -19.57 10.76 -10.38
N GLY A 124 -19.91 10.11 -9.26
CA GLY A 124 -18.96 9.40 -8.42
C GLY A 124 -18.26 8.24 -9.15
N TRP A 125 -19.02 7.45 -9.93
CA TRP A 125 -18.43 6.32 -10.66
C TRP A 125 -17.58 6.73 -11.87
N ALA A 126 -17.97 7.80 -12.56
CA ALA A 126 -17.15 8.40 -13.61
C ALA A 126 -15.82 8.93 -13.05
N SER A 127 -15.84 9.55 -11.87
CA SER A 127 -14.65 10.06 -11.16
C SER A 127 -13.73 8.92 -10.69
N VAL A 128 -14.27 7.86 -10.10
CA VAL A 128 -13.45 6.67 -9.75
C VAL A 128 -12.78 6.09 -11.00
N ARG A 129 -13.51 5.97 -12.11
CA ARG A 129 -12.96 5.41 -13.36
C ARG A 129 -11.87 6.28 -13.95
N SER A 130 -12.01 7.62 -13.91
CA SER A 130 -10.99 8.55 -14.39
C SER A 130 -9.74 8.50 -13.50
N VAL A 131 -9.92 8.52 -12.17
CA VAL A 131 -8.84 8.42 -11.19
C VAL A 131 -8.08 7.10 -11.33
N MET A 132 -8.80 5.97 -11.40
CA MET A 132 -8.21 4.64 -11.55
C MET A 132 -7.43 4.50 -12.85
N ARG A 133 -7.96 5.00 -13.97
CA ARG A 133 -7.27 4.98 -15.28
C ARG A 133 -6.04 5.88 -15.31
N ALA A 134 -6.09 7.06 -14.68
CA ALA A 134 -5.03 8.05 -14.79
C ALA A 134 -3.86 7.81 -13.82
N THR A 135 -4.13 7.38 -12.58
CA THR A 135 -3.07 7.27 -11.55
C THR A 135 -3.36 6.20 -10.49
N GLY A 136 -4.63 5.87 -10.26
CA GLY A 136 -5.08 5.00 -9.18
C GLY A 136 -4.55 3.57 -9.26
N CYS A 137 -4.43 2.97 -10.45
CA CYS A 137 -3.86 1.62 -10.59
C CYS A 137 -2.39 1.54 -10.15
N SER A 138 -1.55 2.51 -10.52
CA SER A 138 -0.14 2.51 -10.12
C SER A 138 0.03 2.67 -8.60
N VAL A 139 -0.82 3.49 -7.98
CA VAL A 139 -0.80 3.72 -6.52
C VAL A 139 -1.31 2.51 -5.79
N LEU A 140 -2.43 1.94 -6.24
CA LEU A 140 -3.00 0.73 -5.69
C LEU A 140 -1.98 -0.42 -5.74
N VAL A 141 -1.35 -0.67 -6.88
CA VAL A 141 -0.39 -1.76 -7.04
C VAL A 141 0.83 -1.60 -6.12
N GLU A 142 1.44 -0.40 -6.04
CA GLU A 142 2.56 -0.18 -5.11
C GLU A 142 2.15 -0.32 -3.65
N LEU A 143 1.00 0.24 -3.27
CA LEU A 143 0.50 0.18 -1.90
C LEU A 143 0.16 -1.26 -1.52
N TYR A 144 -0.40 -2.02 -2.45
CA TYR A 144 -0.76 -3.40 -2.26
C TYR A 144 0.46 -4.30 -2.11
N ALA A 145 1.52 -4.06 -2.91
CA ALA A 145 2.79 -4.75 -2.73
C ALA A 145 3.36 -4.52 -1.32
N CYS A 146 3.34 -3.27 -0.83
CA CYS A 146 3.75 -2.96 0.54
C CYS A 146 2.84 -3.62 1.58
N LEU A 147 1.51 -3.61 1.39
CA LEU A 147 0.56 -4.24 2.32
C LEU A 147 0.75 -5.75 2.41
N LEU A 148 1.03 -6.43 1.30
CA LEU A 148 1.33 -7.86 1.29
C LEU A 148 2.60 -8.16 2.09
N VAL A 149 3.64 -7.33 1.95
CA VAL A 149 4.87 -7.46 2.75
C VAL A 149 4.58 -7.24 4.24
N THR A 150 3.85 -6.18 4.59
CA THR A 150 3.46 -5.89 5.97
C THR A 150 2.58 -7.01 6.55
N GLY A 151 1.65 -7.56 5.76
CA GLY A 151 0.80 -8.67 6.16
C GLY A 151 1.58 -9.97 6.37
N ALA A 152 2.55 -10.26 5.50
CA ALA A 152 3.43 -11.42 5.65
C ALA A 152 4.29 -11.31 6.91
N TRP A 153 4.85 -10.13 7.19
CA TRP A 153 5.56 -9.86 8.44
C TRP A 153 4.66 -10.03 9.66
N LEU A 154 3.47 -9.41 9.65
CA LEU A 154 2.53 -9.49 10.77
C LEU A 154 2.10 -10.94 11.02
N GLY A 155 1.81 -11.69 9.95
CA GLY A 155 1.48 -13.11 10.02
C GLY A 155 2.62 -13.92 10.63
N ALA A 156 3.86 -13.68 10.20
CA ALA A 156 5.03 -14.35 10.77
C ALA A 156 5.24 -14.02 12.24
N VAL A 157 5.03 -12.77 12.67
CA VAL A 157 5.14 -12.36 14.09
C VAL A 157 4.03 -12.95 14.96
N ILE A 158 2.81 -13.12 14.43
CA ILE A 158 1.68 -13.68 15.18
C ILE A 158 1.80 -15.21 15.33
N TRP A 159 2.43 -15.88 14.37
CA TRP A 159 2.55 -17.34 14.33
C TRP A 159 3.89 -17.89 14.82
N ALA A 160 4.85 -17.02 15.12
CA ALA A 160 6.14 -17.37 15.73
C ALA A 160 6.04 -17.37 17.26
#